data_AF-A0A9W7G8N9-F1
#
_entry.id   AF-A0A9W7G8N9-F1
#
_cell.length_a   1.000
_cell.length_b   1.000
_cell.length_c   1.000
_cell.angle_alpha   90.00
_cell.angle_beta   90.00
_cell.angle_gamma   90.00
#
_symmetry.space_group_name_H-M   'P 1'
#
loop_
_entity.id
_entity.type
_entity.pdbx_description
1 polymer ?
#
loop_
_entity_poly.entity_id
_entity_poly.type
_entity_poly.pdbx_seq_one_letter_code
_entity_poly.pdbx_strand_id
1 'polypeptide(L)'
;MILCTGGYGNDKDGDTSLLKEVAPELLGLASTNGAFTTGDGIKLARLAGAGTVDMSMVQVHPTGFTDVPKGFSDSPDRSLILCAEILRGAGAVLIERNGGRFVDELQTRKFVTEAMNEMGQGTYAIVVPPHAAEATATHMDIYTGKGLLHEVEGMEGVKDFIKGRLNGGREPSSMEETFSAPISETSAVPRSTPTKLPISGTYRVGVVQPVLHYTMGGLTVDGDGRVMDVNGTAMEGMFAAGEIMGGVHGENRLGGSSLLDCVVFGINAAKAVDKEERVREWMGWRGEKGGGRKEEVKEEEWSGERKVVTIKGKKYDFLGRRAWFVLHSFAAKYPDNPSESDKTAIRGLITAFGQLYPCKLCRTHLQQQLRDPELGPPRVDSREELTVWMCELHNVVNADLGKPQQDCNAFKVDLMYLKDCGECEVKKPALEVGLEGETTDPYYVGPWDAMIYGRGDDMLNSLLTEGELWDARDLADLVDAMEVMKRWFRTFSKKEIKRMKEILVKGGKEEREGMGRRIGEVVGKALQGIDKEGLWG
;
A
#
# COMPACT_ATOMS: atom_id res chain seq x y z
N MET A 1 -4.90 20.20 9.80
CA MET A 1 -3.51 19.75 10.04
C MET A 1 -3.45 18.25 9.82
N ILE A 2 -2.49 17.75 9.03
CA ILE A 2 -2.28 16.31 8.83
C ILE A 2 -0.92 15.94 9.40
N LEU A 3 -0.88 15.01 10.35
CA LEU A 3 0.32 14.50 10.99
C LEU A 3 0.83 13.27 10.24
N CYS A 4 2.06 13.35 9.71
CA CYS A 4 2.69 12.28 8.92
C CYS A 4 4.13 12.04 9.39
N THR A 5 4.38 12.08 10.69
CA THR A 5 5.75 12.12 11.27
C THR A 5 6.40 10.74 11.46
N GLY A 6 5.74 9.67 11.02
CA GLY A 6 6.21 8.30 11.23
C GLY A 6 6.08 7.82 12.69
N GLY A 7 6.74 6.70 12.97
CA GLY A 7 6.68 6.00 14.26
C GLY A 7 7.70 6.47 15.31
N TYR A 8 7.90 5.62 16.32
CA TYR A 8 8.82 5.84 17.46
C TYR A 8 9.88 4.74 17.60
N GLY A 9 10.17 3.98 16.54
CA GLY A 9 11.10 2.85 16.55
C GLY A 9 12.57 3.19 16.80
N ASN A 10 12.92 4.48 16.92
CA ASN A 10 14.25 4.94 17.33
C ASN A 10 14.21 5.90 18.53
N ASP A 11 13.06 6.02 19.21
CA ASP A 11 12.88 6.89 20.36
C ASP A 11 13.43 6.25 21.65
N LYS A 12 14.74 6.04 21.75
CA LYS A 12 15.35 5.24 22.83
C LYS A 12 15.76 6.05 24.06
N ASP A 13 15.92 7.35 23.90
CA ASP A 13 16.57 8.22 24.87
C ASP A 13 15.62 9.24 25.50
N GLY A 14 15.96 9.68 26.72
CA GLY A 14 15.22 10.72 27.45
C GLY A 14 14.00 10.22 28.22
N ASP A 15 13.46 11.10 29.07
CA ASP A 15 12.35 10.77 29.98
C ASP A 15 10.99 10.71 29.27
N THR A 16 10.89 11.27 28.08
CA THR A 16 9.68 11.26 27.24
C THR A 16 9.73 10.19 26.15
N SER A 17 10.69 9.26 26.23
CA SER A 17 10.82 8.17 25.26
C SER A 17 9.58 7.27 25.29
N LEU A 18 8.85 7.22 24.18
CA LEU A 18 7.72 6.32 23.95
C LEU A 18 8.18 4.88 23.96
N LEU A 19 9.33 4.55 23.35
CA LEU A 19 9.81 3.17 23.33
C LEU A 19 10.17 2.66 24.74
N LYS A 20 10.78 3.52 25.58
CA LYS A 20 11.05 3.21 26.99
C LYS A 20 9.77 3.10 27.82
N GLU A 21 8.75 3.89 27.49
CA GLU A 21 7.43 3.84 28.14
C GLU A 21 6.72 2.49 27.84
N VAL A 22 6.78 2.00 26.60
CA VAL A 22 5.83 0.96 26.12
C VAL A 22 6.47 -0.39 25.82
N ALA A 23 7.78 -0.44 25.55
CA ALA A 23 8.53 -1.65 25.22
C ALA A 23 10.01 -1.54 25.67
N PRO A 24 10.28 -1.32 26.98
CA PRO A 24 11.63 -1.12 27.50
C PRO A 24 12.58 -2.30 27.25
N GLU A 25 12.06 -3.52 27.12
CA GLU A 25 12.82 -4.72 26.79
C GLU A 25 13.47 -4.67 25.41
N LEU A 26 12.96 -3.83 24.50
CA LEU A 26 13.48 -3.72 23.12
C LEU A 26 14.56 -2.65 22.97
N LEU A 27 14.85 -1.85 24.01
CA LEU A 27 15.81 -0.73 23.93
C LEU A 27 17.22 -1.17 23.51
N GLY A 28 17.61 -2.39 23.87
CA GLY A 28 18.92 -2.96 23.54
C GLY A 28 19.08 -3.39 22.08
N LEU A 29 18.00 -3.46 21.30
CA LEU A 29 18.06 -3.88 19.90
C LEU A 29 18.50 -2.74 18.99
N ALA A 30 19.33 -3.03 17.99
CA ALA A 30 19.60 -2.09 16.91
C ALA A 30 18.31 -1.80 16.10
N SER A 31 18.24 -0.65 15.42
CA SER A 31 17.06 -0.25 14.63
C SER A 31 17.38 -0.16 13.15
N THR A 32 16.41 -0.44 12.29
CA THR A 32 16.49 -0.08 10.85
C THR A 32 15.94 1.31 10.57
N ASN A 33 15.34 1.94 11.58
CA ASN A 33 14.72 3.24 11.43
C ASN A 33 15.77 4.35 11.40
N GLY A 34 15.49 5.41 10.67
CA GLY A 34 16.32 6.61 10.69
C GLY A 34 16.29 7.29 12.06
N ALA A 35 17.30 8.12 12.34
CA ALA A 35 17.43 8.81 13.63
C ALA A 35 16.21 9.69 13.98
N PHE A 36 15.42 10.10 12.99
CA PHE A 36 14.25 10.96 13.12
C PHE A 36 12.96 10.26 13.57
N THR A 37 12.91 8.92 13.68
CA THR A 37 11.69 8.20 14.11
C THR A 37 11.56 8.18 15.64
N THR A 38 11.37 9.35 16.22
CA THR A 38 11.34 9.59 17.67
C THR A 38 9.92 9.79 18.22
N GLY A 39 8.88 9.59 17.40
CA GLY A 39 7.49 9.69 17.84
C GLY A 39 7.00 11.11 18.18
N ASP A 40 7.69 12.14 17.71
CA ASP A 40 7.42 13.53 18.09
C ASP A 40 5.97 13.96 17.82
N GLY A 41 5.41 13.55 16.67
CA GLY A 41 4.01 13.82 16.34
C GLY A 41 3.02 13.14 17.29
N ILE A 42 3.33 11.92 17.75
CA ILE A 42 2.49 11.20 18.74
C ILE A 42 2.55 11.92 20.09
N LYS A 43 3.75 12.31 20.54
CA LYS A 43 3.94 13.05 21.80
C LYS A 43 3.17 14.38 21.78
N LEU A 44 3.30 15.15 20.70
CA LEU A 44 2.60 16.42 20.53
C LEU A 44 1.08 16.24 20.50
N ALA A 45 0.59 15.23 19.78
CA ALA A 45 -0.84 14.93 19.72
C ALA A 45 -1.41 14.47 21.07
N ARG A 46 -0.68 13.65 21.84
CA ARG A 46 -1.05 13.25 23.22
C ARG A 46 -1.20 14.48 24.12
N LEU A 47 -0.26 15.44 24.04
CA LEU A 47 -0.35 16.70 24.80
C LEU A 47 -1.60 17.52 24.44
N ALA A 48 -2.09 17.41 23.20
CA ALA A 48 -3.33 18.03 22.74
C ALA A 48 -4.60 17.24 23.11
N GLY A 49 -4.48 16.08 23.79
CA GLY A 49 -5.61 15.24 24.20
C GLY A 49 -5.95 14.10 23.23
N ALA A 50 -5.10 13.82 22.24
CA ALA A 50 -5.30 12.69 21.34
C ALA A 50 -5.18 11.34 22.06
N GLY A 51 -6.06 10.41 21.70
CA GLY A 51 -5.97 9.02 22.10
C GLY A 51 -4.92 8.27 21.27
N THR A 52 -4.39 7.21 21.87
CA THR A 52 -3.48 6.26 21.21
C THR A 52 -4.00 4.84 21.35
N VAL A 53 -3.60 3.96 20.43
CA VAL A 53 -3.95 2.54 20.44
C VAL A 53 -2.73 1.70 20.07
N ASP A 54 -2.66 0.49 20.62
CA ASP A 54 -1.63 -0.53 20.34
C ASP A 54 -0.18 -0.08 20.59
N MET A 55 0.06 0.91 21.46
CA MET A 55 1.38 1.51 21.67
C MET A 55 2.49 0.51 22.09
N SER A 56 2.17 -0.62 22.69
CA SER A 56 3.17 -1.65 23.01
C SER A 56 3.46 -2.59 21.83
N MET A 57 2.72 -2.48 20.71
CA MET A 57 2.90 -3.31 19.53
C MET A 57 4.03 -2.75 18.68
N VAL A 58 5.24 -3.20 18.99
CA VAL A 58 6.49 -2.85 18.30
C VAL A 58 7.04 -4.09 17.60
N GLN A 59 7.26 -4.00 16.29
CA GLN A 59 7.74 -5.12 15.49
C GLN A 59 9.25 -5.13 15.42
N VAL A 60 9.80 -6.30 15.75
CA VAL A 60 11.18 -6.67 15.48
C VAL A 60 11.22 -7.45 14.16
N HIS A 61 12.12 -7.06 13.27
CA HIS A 61 12.42 -7.80 12.05
C HIS A 61 13.58 -8.75 12.32
N PRO A 62 13.51 -10.02 11.85
CA PRO A 62 14.54 -11.01 12.18
C PRO A 62 15.88 -10.74 11.49
N THR A 63 15.89 -9.98 10.39
CA THR A 63 17.07 -9.85 9.54
C THR A 63 17.44 -8.38 9.27
N GLY A 64 18.31 -7.81 10.10
CA GLY A 64 19.06 -6.58 9.83
C GLY A 64 20.55 -6.88 9.66
N PHE A 65 21.17 -6.37 8.59
CA PHE A 65 22.60 -6.60 8.32
C PHE A 65 23.48 -5.89 9.34
N THR A 66 24.41 -6.65 9.94
CA THR A 66 25.38 -6.13 10.91
C THR A 66 26.58 -5.48 10.25
N ASP A 67 26.89 -5.87 9.02
CA ASP A 67 28.03 -5.33 8.27
C ASP A 67 27.80 -3.86 7.94
N VAL A 68 28.88 -3.08 8.02
CA VAL A 68 28.87 -1.66 7.68
C VAL A 68 28.82 -1.54 6.16
N PRO A 69 27.80 -0.89 5.59
CA PRO A 69 27.72 -0.73 4.15
C PRO A 69 28.93 0.02 3.61
N LYS A 70 29.43 -0.39 2.45
CA LYS A 70 30.55 0.25 1.77
C LYS A 70 30.28 1.76 1.60
N GLY A 71 31.23 2.58 2.05
CA GLY A 71 31.14 4.04 2.00
C GLY A 71 30.49 4.68 3.23
N PHE A 72 30.12 3.89 4.26
CA PHE A 72 29.58 4.40 5.52
C PHE A 72 30.58 4.17 6.67
N SER A 73 30.54 5.04 7.67
CA SER A 73 31.30 4.88 8.91
C SER A 73 30.56 3.97 9.88
N ASP A 74 31.31 3.12 10.58
CA ASP A 74 30.74 2.36 11.69
C ASP A 74 30.47 3.28 12.87
N SER A 75 29.28 3.18 13.44
CA SER A 75 28.85 3.90 14.63
C SER A 75 27.91 3.01 15.42
N PRO A 76 28.03 2.97 16.76
CA PRO A 76 27.14 2.17 17.60
C PRO A 76 25.67 2.57 17.44
N ASP A 77 25.39 3.82 17.07
CA ASP A 77 24.04 4.36 16.91
C ASP A 77 23.53 4.28 15.46
N ARG A 78 24.27 3.65 14.53
CA ARG A 78 23.84 3.61 13.14
C ARG A 78 22.61 2.73 12.97
N SER A 79 21.72 3.17 12.08
CA SER A 79 20.65 2.31 11.58
C SER A 79 21.23 1.16 10.77
N LEU A 80 20.72 -0.05 11.02
CA LEU A 80 21.09 -1.22 10.22
C LEU A 80 20.29 -1.27 8.92
N ILE A 81 20.92 -1.80 7.87
CA ILE A 81 20.22 -2.02 6.61
C ILE A 81 19.38 -3.27 6.74
N LEU A 82 18.09 -3.15 6.46
CA LEU A 82 17.17 -4.27 6.45
C LEU A 82 17.57 -5.28 5.36
N CYS A 83 17.71 -6.55 5.74
CA CYS A 83 17.76 -7.65 4.79
C CYS A 83 16.32 -8.03 4.43
N ALA A 84 15.93 -7.79 3.19
CA ALA A 84 14.54 -7.93 2.75
C ALA A 84 14.02 -9.36 2.93
N GLU A 85 12.78 -9.47 3.42
CA GLU A 85 12.07 -10.73 3.66
C GLU A 85 11.91 -11.59 2.40
N ILE A 86 11.89 -10.96 1.21
CA ILE A 86 11.80 -11.65 -0.07
C ILE A 86 12.97 -12.62 -0.32
N LEU A 87 14.16 -12.38 0.26
CA LEU A 87 15.29 -13.31 0.15
C LEU A 87 14.93 -14.66 0.79
N ARG A 88 14.34 -14.62 2.00
CA ARG A 88 13.81 -15.82 2.67
C ARG A 88 12.71 -16.44 1.83
N GLY A 89 11.76 -15.63 1.33
CA GLY A 89 10.71 -16.09 0.42
C GLY A 89 11.22 -16.86 -0.80
N ALA A 90 12.29 -16.36 -1.43
CA ALA A 90 12.89 -16.93 -2.64
C ALA A 90 13.71 -18.21 -2.40
N GLY A 91 13.97 -18.58 -1.15
CA GLY A 91 14.69 -19.82 -0.82
C GLY A 91 15.92 -19.65 0.06
N ALA A 92 16.25 -18.43 0.49
CA ALA A 92 17.32 -18.23 1.47
C ALA A 92 16.95 -18.80 2.84
N VAL A 93 17.96 -19.23 3.58
CA VAL A 93 17.83 -19.88 4.89
C VAL A 93 18.60 -19.11 5.96
N LEU A 94 18.18 -19.25 7.22
CA LEU A 94 18.91 -18.75 8.37
C LEU A 94 19.71 -19.88 9.00
N ILE A 95 21.04 -19.68 9.11
CA ILE A 95 21.97 -20.67 9.67
C ILE A 95 22.60 -20.13 10.95
N GLU A 96 22.63 -20.97 11.99
CA GLU A 96 23.28 -20.66 13.27
C GLU A 96 24.79 -20.98 13.27
N ARG A 97 25.52 -20.64 14.33
CA ARG A 97 26.99 -20.71 14.37
C ARG A 97 27.58 -22.11 14.18
N ASN A 98 26.85 -23.18 14.50
CA ASN A 98 27.25 -24.56 14.27
C ASN A 98 26.83 -25.08 12.88
N GLY A 99 26.23 -24.26 12.01
CA GLY A 99 25.92 -24.62 10.64
C GLY A 99 24.53 -25.24 10.43
N GLY A 100 23.69 -25.28 11.48
CA GLY A 100 22.33 -25.79 11.44
C GLY A 100 21.28 -24.75 11.09
N ARG A 101 20.14 -25.21 10.55
CA ARG A 101 18.88 -24.45 10.59
C ARG A 101 18.21 -24.63 11.96
N PHE A 102 17.33 -23.71 12.33
CA PHE A 102 16.64 -23.74 13.62
C PHE A 102 15.16 -23.30 13.55
N VAL A 103 14.71 -22.77 12.40
CA VAL A 103 13.36 -22.24 12.24
C VAL A 103 12.89 -22.35 10.79
N ASP A 104 11.59 -22.44 10.56
CA ASP A 104 10.98 -22.17 9.26
C ASP A 104 11.05 -20.66 8.97
N GLU A 105 11.89 -20.28 8.01
CA GLU A 105 12.17 -18.89 7.66
C GLU A 105 10.97 -18.13 7.09
N LEU A 106 9.87 -18.82 6.77
CA LEU A 106 8.64 -18.22 6.23
C LEU A 106 7.56 -17.99 7.29
N GLN A 107 7.84 -18.33 8.55
CA GLN A 107 6.97 -17.99 9.66
C GLN A 107 6.90 -16.48 9.90
N THR A 108 5.98 -16.07 10.77
CA THR A 108 5.83 -14.66 11.15
C THR A 108 7.13 -14.10 11.75
N ARG A 109 7.36 -12.79 11.57
CA ARG A 109 8.57 -12.11 12.10
C ARG A 109 8.73 -12.31 13.60
N LYS A 110 7.62 -12.31 14.35
CA LYS A 110 7.59 -12.61 15.78
C LYS A 110 8.16 -14.01 16.06
N PHE A 111 7.63 -15.04 15.40
CA PHE A 111 8.08 -16.42 15.59
C PHE A 111 9.56 -16.61 15.23
N VAL A 112 10.00 -16.07 14.09
CA VAL A 112 11.41 -16.19 13.67
C VAL A 112 12.33 -15.47 14.66
N THR A 113 11.94 -14.28 15.14
CA THR A 113 12.72 -13.53 16.12
C THR A 113 12.75 -14.19 17.49
N GLU A 114 11.65 -14.79 17.94
CA GLU A 114 11.59 -15.57 19.18
C GLU A 114 12.55 -16.76 19.12
N ALA A 115 12.55 -17.52 18.01
CA ALA A 115 13.51 -18.61 17.81
C ALA A 115 14.97 -18.14 17.81
N MET A 116 15.26 -16.95 17.27
CA MET A 116 16.59 -16.34 17.36
C MET A 116 16.93 -15.96 18.82
N ASN A 117 16.00 -15.37 19.56
CA ASN A 117 16.24 -14.99 20.95
C ASN A 117 16.47 -16.20 21.86
N GLU A 118 15.72 -17.30 21.65
CA GLU A 118 15.90 -18.57 22.38
C GLU A 118 17.29 -19.18 22.14
N MET A 119 17.80 -19.07 20.91
CA MET A 119 19.16 -19.50 20.56
C MET A 119 20.25 -18.62 21.19
N GLY A 120 19.96 -17.32 21.43
CA GLY A 120 20.79 -16.44 22.25
C GLY A 120 22.20 -16.12 21.71
N GLN A 121 22.47 -16.33 20.42
CA GLN A 121 23.81 -16.11 19.83
C GLN A 121 24.01 -14.72 19.21
N GLY A 122 22.96 -13.88 19.18
CA GLY A 122 22.99 -12.52 18.65
C GLY A 122 22.94 -12.46 17.12
N THR A 123 23.94 -13.04 16.44
CA THR A 123 24.10 -12.96 14.98
C THR A 123 23.96 -14.31 14.28
N TYR A 124 23.46 -14.29 13.05
CA TYR A 124 23.14 -15.46 12.22
C TYR A 124 23.60 -15.22 10.79
N ALA A 125 23.77 -16.29 10.02
CA ALA A 125 24.03 -16.18 8.59
C ALA A 125 22.70 -16.20 7.83
N ILE A 126 22.47 -15.22 6.97
CA ILE A 126 21.52 -15.38 5.86
C ILE A 126 22.27 -16.02 4.71
N VAL A 127 21.83 -17.20 4.26
CA VAL A 127 22.46 -17.96 3.18
C VAL A 127 21.51 -18.02 2.00
N VAL A 128 21.86 -17.32 0.92
CA VAL A 128 21.07 -17.22 -0.30
C VAL A 128 21.65 -18.20 -1.35
N PRO A 129 20.96 -19.30 -1.65
CA PRO A 129 21.39 -20.26 -2.68
C PRO A 129 21.28 -19.69 -4.10
N PRO A 130 21.95 -20.29 -5.10
CA PRO A 130 21.98 -19.78 -6.47
C PRO A 130 20.61 -19.45 -7.06
N HIS A 131 19.62 -20.35 -6.92
CA HIS A 131 18.26 -20.14 -7.46
C HIS A 131 17.52 -18.99 -6.78
N ALA A 132 17.73 -18.80 -5.47
CA ALA A 132 17.11 -17.70 -4.72
C ALA A 132 17.75 -16.36 -5.09
N ALA A 133 19.06 -16.37 -5.33
CA ALA A 133 19.79 -15.19 -5.76
C ALA A 133 19.36 -14.74 -7.17
N GLU A 134 19.16 -15.69 -8.10
CA GLU A 134 18.60 -15.41 -9.42
C GLU A 134 17.20 -14.80 -9.33
N ALA A 135 16.31 -15.40 -8.52
CA ALA A 135 14.96 -14.89 -8.29
C ALA A 135 14.91 -13.51 -7.59
N THR A 136 16.02 -13.06 -7.00
CA THR A 136 16.12 -11.78 -6.27
C THR A 136 17.28 -10.92 -6.78
N ALA A 137 17.64 -11.03 -8.06
CA ALA A 137 18.82 -10.39 -8.66
C ALA A 137 18.97 -8.90 -8.31
N THR A 138 17.88 -8.11 -8.38
CA THR A 138 17.91 -6.67 -8.04
C THR A 138 18.36 -6.41 -6.59
N HIS A 139 17.98 -7.27 -5.64
CA HIS A 139 18.42 -7.15 -4.25
C HIS A 139 19.88 -7.60 -4.10
N MET A 140 20.31 -8.61 -4.87
CA MET A 140 21.68 -9.09 -4.85
C MET A 140 22.65 -8.00 -5.29
N ASP A 141 22.34 -7.26 -6.35
CA ASP A 141 23.15 -6.15 -6.84
C ASP A 141 23.33 -5.06 -5.77
N ILE A 142 22.23 -4.70 -5.10
CA ILE A 142 22.22 -3.67 -4.05
C ILE A 142 23.05 -4.12 -2.84
N TYR A 143 22.78 -5.33 -2.32
CA TYR A 143 23.41 -5.78 -1.08
C TYR A 143 24.87 -6.17 -1.29
N THR A 144 25.22 -6.79 -2.41
CA THR A 144 26.61 -7.11 -2.75
C THR A 144 27.40 -5.84 -3.06
N GLY A 145 26.82 -4.89 -3.82
CA GLY A 145 27.43 -3.59 -4.08
C GLY A 145 27.70 -2.78 -2.81
N LYS A 146 26.86 -2.95 -1.78
CA LYS A 146 27.04 -2.38 -0.44
C LYS A 146 27.95 -3.21 0.47
N GLY A 147 28.45 -4.37 0.05
CA GLY A 147 29.31 -5.23 0.86
C GLY A 147 28.59 -5.92 2.03
N LEU A 148 27.26 -6.09 1.93
CA LEU A 148 26.42 -6.72 2.96
C LEU A 148 26.18 -8.20 2.68
N LEU A 149 26.21 -8.58 1.40
CA LEU A 149 26.27 -9.96 0.95
C LEU A 149 27.61 -10.20 0.27
N HIS A 150 28.19 -11.36 0.54
CA HIS A 150 29.49 -11.80 0.04
C HIS A 150 29.31 -13.06 -0.78
N GLU A 151 29.96 -13.13 -1.94
CA GLU A 151 29.93 -14.31 -2.80
C GLU A 151 30.89 -15.38 -2.26
N VAL A 152 30.39 -16.61 -2.13
CA VAL A 152 31.16 -17.77 -1.70
C VAL A 152 30.81 -18.98 -2.55
N GLU A 153 31.74 -19.92 -2.70
CA GLU A 153 31.54 -21.09 -3.57
C GLU A 153 31.11 -22.31 -2.75
N GLY A 154 29.91 -22.82 -3.06
CA GLY A 154 29.39 -24.06 -2.51
C GLY A 154 29.24 -24.11 -0.98
N MET A 155 29.00 -25.31 -0.47
CA MET A 155 28.87 -25.59 0.96
C MET A 155 30.14 -25.20 1.74
N GLU A 156 31.33 -25.49 1.19
CA GLU A 156 32.60 -25.17 1.85
C GLU A 156 32.80 -23.66 2.00
N GLY A 157 32.45 -22.86 0.99
CA GLY A 157 32.51 -21.40 1.11
C GLY A 157 31.55 -20.84 2.15
N VAL A 158 30.33 -21.41 2.28
CA VAL A 158 29.38 -21.05 3.34
C VAL A 158 29.93 -21.45 4.71
N LYS A 159 30.54 -22.65 4.82
CA LYS A 159 31.17 -23.17 6.04
C LYS A 159 32.29 -22.25 6.52
N ASP A 160 33.20 -21.87 5.63
CA ASP A 160 34.30 -20.94 5.92
C ASP A 160 33.78 -19.57 6.36
N PHE A 161 32.72 -19.07 5.73
CA PHE A 161 32.07 -17.83 6.15
C PHE A 161 31.52 -17.92 7.58
N ILE A 162 30.76 -18.98 7.91
CA ILE A 162 30.20 -19.16 9.26
C ILE A 162 31.31 -19.32 10.30
N LYS A 163 32.32 -20.15 9.99
CA LYS A 163 33.50 -20.35 10.84
C LYS A 163 34.16 -19.03 11.20
N GLY A 164 34.44 -18.20 10.19
CA GLY A 164 35.14 -16.92 10.38
C GLY A 164 34.28 -15.83 11.01
N ARG A 165 32.99 -15.75 10.64
CA ARG A 165 32.13 -14.62 10.98
C ARG A 165 31.25 -14.84 12.21
N LEU A 166 30.88 -16.08 12.53
CA LEU A 166 29.91 -16.40 13.59
C LEU A 166 30.49 -17.32 14.68
N ASN A 167 31.41 -18.22 14.33
CA ASN A 167 31.86 -19.28 15.24
C ASN A 167 33.28 -19.08 15.81
N GLY A 168 33.82 -17.87 15.72
CA GLY A 168 35.13 -17.53 16.31
C GLY A 168 36.29 -18.40 15.80
N GLY A 169 36.21 -18.84 14.53
CA GLY A 169 37.20 -19.71 13.89
C GLY A 169 36.99 -21.22 14.10
N ARG A 170 35.95 -21.64 14.84
CA ARG A 170 35.62 -23.06 15.05
C ARG A 170 34.82 -23.63 13.88
N GLU A 171 35.11 -24.88 13.54
CA GLU A 171 34.38 -25.60 12.49
C GLU A 171 32.89 -25.78 12.88
N PRO A 172 31.95 -25.37 12.02
CA PRO A 172 30.52 -25.64 12.22
C PRO A 172 30.24 -27.13 12.02
N SER A 173 29.58 -27.78 12.99
CA SER A 173 29.40 -29.24 13.05
C SER A 173 28.23 -29.80 12.23
N SER A 174 27.33 -28.94 11.74
CA SER A 174 26.03 -29.33 11.17
C SER A 174 25.87 -28.94 9.69
N MET A 175 26.95 -28.54 9.02
CA MET A 175 26.90 -28.12 7.61
C MET A 175 26.48 -29.26 6.69
N GLU A 176 27.10 -30.42 6.87
CA GLU A 176 26.87 -31.60 6.03
C GLU A 176 25.42 -32.07 6.15
N GLU A 177 24.85 -32.05 7.36
CA GLU A 177 23.43 -32.36 7.58
C GLU A 177 22.52 -31.33 6.88
N THR A 178 22.79 -30.04 7.06
CA THR A 178 21.99 -28.94 6.51
C THR A 178 21.95 -28.94 4.98
N PHE A 179 23.02 -29.38 4.31
CA PHE A 179 23.12 -29.42 2.84
C PHE A 179 22.80 -30.80 2.24
N SER A 180 22.59 -31.84 3.07
CA SER A 180 22.46 -33.23 2.62
C SER A 180 21.23 -33.50 1.74
N ALA A 181 20.15 -32.74 1.94
CA ALA A 181 18.86 -32.98 1.30
C ALA A 181 18.09 -31.66 1.05
N PRO A 182 17.12 -31.66 0.13
CA PRO A 182 16.15 -30.58 0.03
C PRO A 182 15.43 -30.33 1.36
N ILE A 183 15.20 -29.06 1.65
CA ILE A 183 14.50 -28.60 2.84
C ILE A 183 13.01 -28.53 2.51
N SER A 184 12.18 -29.20 3.29
CA SER A 184 10.73 -29.29 3.11
C SER A 184 10.02 -29.47 4.46
N GLU A 185 8.71 -29.70 4.44
CA GLU A 185 7.93 -30.00 5.64
C GLU A 185 8.36 -31.27 6.38
N THR A 186 9.04 -32.20 5.69
CA THR A 186 9.50 -33.47 6.26
C THR A 186 10.92 -33.42 6.83
N SER A 187 11.61 -32.28 6.69
CA SER A 187 12.96 -32.09 7.22
C SER A 187 12.95 -31.97 8.74
N ALA A 188 14.09 -32.24 9.40
CA ALA A 188 14.23 -32.13 10.86
C ALA A 188 13.83 -30.74 11.39
N VAL A 189 14.18 -29.69 10.63
CA VAL A 189 13.59 -28.36 10.77
C VAL A 189 12.70 -28.12 9.55
N PRO A 190 11.37 -28.16 9.70
CA PRO A 190 10.45 -27.99 8.58
C PRO A 190 10.59 -26.61 7.90
N ARG A 191 10.10 -26.51 6.66
CA ARG A 191 9.90 -25.24 5.96
C ARG A 191 8.64 -25.31 5.12
N SER A 192 7.74 -24.34 5.30
CA SER A 192 6.42 -24.31 4.66
C SER A 192 6.48 -24.31 3.12
N THR A 193 7.48 -23.64 2.54
CA THR A 193 7.77 -23.77 1.11
C THR A 193 9.11 -24.48 0.97
N PRO A 194 9.24 -25.48 0.09
CA PRO A 194 10.52 -26.16 -0.07
C PRO A 194 11.63 -25.25 -0.64
N THR A 195 12.88 -25.55 -0.30
CA THR A 195 14.09 -25.00 -0.93
C THR A 195 15.18 -26.06 -0.94
N LYS A 196 16.30 -25.79 -1.62
CA LYS A 196 17.46 -26.70 -1.64
C LYS A 196 18.75 -25.90 -1.50
N LEU A 197 19.74 -26.49 -0.87
CA LEU A 197 21.08 -25.92 -0.77
C LEU A 197 22.03 -26.83 -1.58
N PRO A 198 22.28 -26.54 -2.88
CA PRO A 198 23.21 -27.34 -3.67
C PRO A 198 24.63 -27.30 -3.09
N ILE A 199 25.34 -28.43 -3.12
CA ILE A 199 26.72 -28.54 -2.57
C ILE A 199 27.70 -27.58 -3.28
N SER A 200 27.46 -27.29 -4.56
CA SER A 200 28.27 -26.40 -5.41
C SER A 200 27.45 -25.25 -5.98
N GLY A 201 28.13 -24.23 -6.50
CA GLY A 201 27.54 -23.04 -7.08
C GLY A 201 27.71 -21.82 -6.19
N THR A 202 27.49 -20.64 -6.77
CA THR A 202 27.77 -19.37 -6.10
C THR A 202 26.64 -18.98 -5.14
N TYR A 203 26.96 -18.96 -3.86
CA TYR A 203 26.10 -18.49 -2.78
C TYR A 203 26.34 -17.02 -2.49
N ARG A 204 25.33 -16.36 -1.93
CA ARG A 204 25.48 -15.05 -1.30
C ARG A 204 25.18 -15.16 0.18
N VAL A 205 26.14 -14.76 1.01
CA VAL A 205 26.08 -14.90 2.46
C VAL A 205 26.27 -13.56 3.15
N GLY A 206 25.51 -13.32 4.21
CA GLY A 206 25.62 -12.10 5.02
C GLY A 206 25.36 -12.38 6.48
N VAL A 207 25.79 -11.48 7.36
CA VAL A 207 25.53 -11.57 8.80
C VAL A 207 24.32 -10.71 9.15
N VAL A 208 23.35 -11.30 9.84
CA VAL A 208 22.10 -10.66 10.23
C VAL A 208 21.79 -10.87 11.71
N GLN A 209 21.01 -9.95 12.29
CA GLN A 209 20.47 -10.06 13.64
C GLN A 209 19.03 -9.51 13.72
N PRO A 210 18.29 -9.78 14.80
CA PRO A 210 17.01 -9.13 15.07
C PRO A 210 17.19 -7.62 15.25
N VAL A 211 16.26 -6.84 14.69
CA VAL A 211 16.31 -5.38 14.69
C VAL A 211 14.93 -4.75 14.86
N LEU A 212 14.83 -3.68 15.63
CA LEU A 212 13.64 -2.83 15.68
C LEU A 212 13.34 -2.29 14.28
N HIS A 213 12.07 -2.42 13.85
CA HIS A 213 11.72 -2.12 12.47
C HIS A 213 10.51 -1.22 12.30
N TYR A 214 9.42 -1.46 13.03
CA TYR A 214 8.17 -0.73 12.82
C TYR A 214 7.36 -0.63 14.11
N THR A 215 6.68 0.49 14.34
CA THR A 215 5.76 0.66 15.48
C THR A 215 4.32 0.62 14.98
N MET A 216 3.57 -0.44 15.31
CA MET A 216 2.18 -0.59 14.87
C MET A 216 1.21 0.25 15.68
N GLY A 217 1.58 0.55 16.93
CA GLY A 217 0.84 1.48 17.76
C GLY A 217 1.07 2.93 17.38
N GLY A 218 0.09 3.78 17.69
CA GLY A 218 0.15 5.19 17.38
C GLY A 218 -1.15 5.91 17.75
N LEU A 219 -1.41 7.02 17.07
CA LEU A 219 -2.64 7.79 17.24
C LEU A 219 -3.86 6.98 16.80
N THR A 220 -4.92 7.03 17.61
CA THR A 220 -6.20 6.44 17.23
C THR A 220 -6.83 7.29 16.13
N VAL A 221 -7.18 6.68 15.00
CA VAL A 221 -7.80 7.37 13.87
C VAL A 221 -9.11 6.70 13.41
N ASP A 222 -9.99 7.47 12.78
CA ASP A 222 -11.11 6.93 12.01
C ASP A 222 -10.70 6.53 10.57
N GLY A 223 -11.65 6.01 9.78
CA GLY A 223 -11.40 5.59 8.39
C GLY A 223 -11.08 6.73 7.41
N ASP A 224 -11.33 7.97 7.80
CA ASP A 224 -10.97 9.17 7.04
C ASP A 224 -9.62 9.76 7.50
N GLY A 225 -8.97 9.16 8.50
CA GLY A 225 -7.72 9.62 9.09
C GLY A 225 -7.89 10.74 10.12
N ARG A 226 -9.11 11.02 10.63
CA ARG A 226 -9.29 11.98 11.73
C ARG A 226 -8.71 11.41 13.00
N VAL A 227 -7.93 12.22 13.73
CA VAL A 227 -7.41 11.81 15.04
C VAL A 227 -8.54 11.83 16.06
N MET A 228 -8.61 10.79 16.88
CA MET A 228 -9.60 10.66 17.95
C MET A 228 -8.98 11.11 19.28
N ASP A 229 -9.75 11.81 20.10
CA ASP A 229 -9.37 12.12 21.48
C ASP A 229 -9.44 10.87 22.38
N VAL A 230 -9.04 11.02 23.65
CA VAL A 230 -9.09 9.95 24.65
C VAL A 230 -10.51 9.40 24.94
N ASN A 231 -11.56 10.13 24.54
CA ASN A 231 -12.95 9.72 24.70
C ASN A 231 -13.52 9.07 23.42
N GLY A 232 -12.72 8.96 22.36
CA GLY A 232 -13.15 8.43 21.07
C GLY A 232 -13.97 9.41 20.24
N THR A 233 -13.81 10.72 20.47
CA THR A 233 -14.41 11.80 19.68
C THR A 233 -13.39 12.34 18.69
N ALA A 234 -13.79 12.57 17.44
CA ALA A 234 -12.88 13.11 16.42
C ALA A 234 -12.44 14.53 16.79
N MET A 235 -11.14 14.78 16.79
CA MET A 235 -10.54 16.08 17.03
C MET A 235 -10.66 16.95 15.78
N GLU A 236 -11.37 18.07 15.89
CA GLU A 236 -11.67 18.94 14.76
C GLU A 236 -10.39 19.48 14.10
N GLY A 237 -10.28 19.32 12.77
CA GLY A 237 -9.13 19.83 12.00
C GLY A 237 -7.81 19.08 12.22
N MET A 238 -7.81 17.96 12.94
CA MET A 238 -6.61 17.15 13.21
C MET A 238 -6.72 15.76 12.57
N PHE A 239 -5.78 15.47 11.68
CA PHE A 239 -5.72 14.25 10.89
C PHE A 239 -4.34 13.60 11.02
N ALA A 240 -4.23 12.32 10.70
CA ALA A 240 -2.98 11.58 10.67
C ALA A 240 -2.94 10.58 9.50
N ALA A 241 -1.73 10.25 9.05
CA ALA A 241 -1.50 9.25 8.01
C ALA A 241 -0.14 8.56 8.17
N GLY A 242 -0.07 7.27 7.82
CA GLY A 242 1.13 6.44 7.91
C GLY A 242 1.43 5.92 9.33
N GLU A 243 2.68 5.54 9.58
CA GLU A 243 3.12 4.83 10.81
C GLU A 243 2.86 5.58 12.13
N ILE A 244 2.53 6.88 12.07
CA ILE A 244 2.09 7.62 13.26
C ILE A 244 0.75 7.10 13.82
N MET A 245 -0.03 6.37 13.02
CA MET A 245 -1.35 5.86 13.37
C MET A 245 -1.27 4.47 14.01
N GLY A 246 -2.16 4.22 14.97
CA GLY A 246 -2.37 2.90 15.57
C GLY A 246 -3.60 2.18 15.01
N GLY A 247 -3.67 0.86 15.23
CA GLY A 247 -4.87 0.04 14.97
C GLY A 247 -5.00 -0.52 13.55
N VAL A 248 -4.24 -0.02 12.58
CA VAL A 248 -4.25 -0.54 11.19
C VAL A 248 -3.64 -1.95 11.11
N HIS A 249 -2.56 -2.18 11.86
CA HIS A 249 -1.76 -3.41 11.75
C HIS A 249 -1.90 -4.36 12.94
N GLY A 250 -2.64 -3.93 13.99
CA GLY A 250 -2.82 -4.69 15.23
C GLY A 250 -1.47 -5.13 15.84
N GLU A 251 -1.40 -6.40 16.25
CA GLU A 251 -0.21 -6.95 16.92
C GLU A 251 0.99 -7.17 15.99
N ASN A 252 0.78 -7.34 14.69
CA ASN A 252 1.87 -7.67 13.77
C ASN A 252 1.58 -7.23 12.34
N ARG A 253 2.41 -6.32 11.84
CA ARG A 253 2.34 -5.84 10.46
C ARG A 253 2.83 -6.88 9.45
N LEU A 254 2.08 -7.07 8.37
CA LEU A 254 2.49 -7.86 7.21
C LEU A 254 3.53 -7.13 6.34
N GLY A 255 4.45 -7.89 5.74
CA GLY A 255 5.40 -7.35 4.77
C GLY A 255 4.67 -6.65 3.61
N GLY A 256 5.13 -5.45 3.24
CA GLY A 256 4.55 -4.66 2.13
C GLY A 256 3.32 -3.79 2.47
N SER A 257 2.66 -3.98 3.64
CA SER A 257 1.43 -3.22 3.94
C SER A 257 1.65 -1.77 4.40
N SER A 258 2.84 -1.40 4.89
CA SER A 258 3.11 -0.05 5.44
C SER A 258 3.10 1.06 4.40
N LEU A 259 3.62 0.80 3.20
CA LEU A 259 3.59 1.79 2.11
C LEU A 259 2.16 2.02 1.61
N LEU A 260 1.38 0.94 1.55
CA LEU A 260 -0.03 1.03 1.19
C LEU A 260 -0.82 1.86 2.21
N ASP A 261 -0.58 1.65 3.51
CA ASP A 261 -1.13 2.47 4.59
C ASP A 261 -0.83 3.96 4.35
N CYS A 262 0.45 4.32 4.13
CA CYS A 262 0.85 5.70 3.88
C CYS A 262 0.08 6.33 2.70
N VAL A 263 -0.05 5.61 1.59
CA VAL A 263 -0.74 6.11 0.39
C VAL A 263 -2.24 6.24 0.63
N VAL A 264 -2.89 5.20 1.14
CA VAL A 264 -4.35 5.16 1.32
C VAL A 264 -4.80 6.18 2.35
N PHE A 265 -4.21 6.18 3.55
CA PHE A 265 -4.58 7.12 4.60
C PHE A 265 -4.10 8.53 4.31
N GLY A 266 -2.98 8.70 3.62
CA GLY A 266 -2.54 10.02 3.15
C GLY A 266 -3.56 10.67 2.21
N ILE A 267 -4.05 9.91 1.23
CA ILE A 267 -5.09 10.39 0.30
C ILE A 267 -6.43 10.62 1.04
N ASN A 268 -6.82 9.73 1.95
CA ASN A 268 -8.07 9.87 2.70
C ASN A 268 -8.06 11.09 3.61
N ALA A 269 -6.99 11.29 4.39
CA ALA A 269 -6.81 12.46 5.25
C ALA A 269 -6.85 13.75 4.43
N ALA A 270 -6.17 13.79 3.28
CA ALA A 270 -6.21 14.96 2.39
C ALA A 270 -7.62 15.27 1.87
N LYS A 271 -8.37 14.24 1.44
CA LYS A 271 -9.78 14.41 1.00
C LYS A 271 -10.69 14.84 2.14
N ALA A 272 -10.43 14.37 3.35
CA ALA A 272 -11.25 14.68 4.52
C ALA A 272 -11.05 16.13 5.00
N VAL A 273 -9.81 16.63 4.95
CA VAL A 273 -9.50 18.06 5.18
C VAL A 273 -10.29 18.95 4.24
N ASP A 274 -10.24 18.66 2.93
CA ASP A 274 -10.94 19.44 1.90
C ASP A 274 -12.47 19.41 2.08
N LYS A 275 -13.03 18.28 2.54
CA LYS A 275 -14.45 18.22 2.93
C LYS A 275 -14.76 19.10 4.14
N GLU A 276 -13.93 19.07 5.19
CA GLU A 276 -14.12 19.89 6.39
C GLU A 276 -14.00 21.40 6.10
N GLU A 277 -13.03 21.80 5.27
CA GLU A 277 -12.89 23.19 4.84
C GLU A 277 -14.12 23.66 4.06
N ARG A 278 -14.60 22.86 3.11
CA ARG A 278 -15.81 23.18 2.33
C ARG A 278 -17.07 23.24 3.19
N VAL A 279 -17.19 22.38 4.21
CA VAL A 279 -18.31 22.44 5.17
C VAL A 279 -18.21 23.70 6.03
N ARG A 280 -17.00 24.09 6.49
CA ARG A 280 -16.80 25.34 7.24
C ARG A 280 -17.13 26.57 6.41
N GLU A 281 -16.72 26.60 5.13
CA GLU A 281 -17.10 27.65 4.19
C GLU A 281 -18.62 27.70 3.96
N TRP A 282 -19.26 26.54 3.75
CA TRP A 282 -20.71 26.44 3.55
C TRP A 282 -21.52 26.85 4.78
N MET A 283 -21.07 26.48 5.98
CA MET A 283 -21.69 26.91 7.24
C MET A 283 -21.41 28.39 7.57
N GLY A 284 -20.70 29.13 6.71
CA GLY A 284 -20.39 30.54 6.92
C GLY A 284 -19.49 30.77 8.14
N TRP A 285 -18.70 29.77 8.53
CA TRP A 285 -17.85 29.82 9.71
C TRP A 285 -16.65 30.73 9.44
N ARG A 286 -16.86 32.05 9.62
CA ARG A 286 -15.78 33.02 9.74
C ARG A 286 -15.29 32.96 11.17
N GLY A 287 -14.03 32.56 11.36
CA GLY A 287 -13.35 32.60 12.64
C GLY A 287 -13.67 33.89 13.40
N GLU A 288 -13.94 33.73 14.68
CA GLU A 288 -14.49 34.73 15.59
C GLU A 288 -13.99 36.16 15.32
N LYS A 289 -14.94 37.05 15.02
CA LYS A 289 -15.02 38.36 15.65
C LYS A 289 -16.45 38.58 16.13
N GLY A 290 -16.64 38.29 17.40
CA GLY A 290 -17.64 38.82 18.35
C GLY A 290 -19.03 39.22 17.87
N GLY A 291 -20.05 38.60 18.48
CA GLY A 291 -21.25 39.30 18.96
C GLY A 291 -22.60 38.96 18.32
N GLY A 292 -23.46 38.26 19.10
CA GLY A 292 -24.93 38.15 18.92
C GLY A 292 -25.38 37.18 17.82
N ARG A 293 -26.36 36.30 17.99
CA ARG A 293 -27.60 36.28 18.79
C ARG A 293 -27.96 34.82 19.08
N LYS A 294 -28.31 34.46 20.32
CA LYS A 294 -28.94 33.16 20.63
C LYS A 294 -30.41 33.22 20.23
N GLU A 295 -30.87 32.32 19.38
CA GLU A 295 -32.29 31.98 19.30
C GLU A 295 -32.53 30.69 20.09
N GLU A 296 -33.45 30.77 21.05
CA GLU A 296 -33.91 29.68 21.90
C GLU A 296 -34.80 28.73 21.11
N VAL A 297 -34.51 27.43 21.17
CA VAL A 297 -35.44 26.38 20.74
C VAL A 297 -36.15 25.88 22.00
N LYS A 298 -37.48 26.01 22.03
CA LYS A 298 -38.34 25.60 23.14
C LYS A 298 -38.46 24.07 23.23
N GLU A 299 -38.37 23.55 24.45
CA GLU A 299 -38.72 22.19 24.83
C GLU A 299 -40.25 22.00 24.78
N GLU A 300 -40.72 20.90 24.20
CA GLU A 300 -42.08 20.38 24.42
C GLU A 300 -42.04 19.01 25.08
N GLU A 301 -42.96 18.84 26.03
CA GLU A 301 -43.02 17.84 27.09
C GLU A 301 -43.36 16.42 26.64
N TRP A 302 -42.91 15.49 27.48
CA TRP A 302 -42.96 14.04 27.39
C TRP A 302 -44.32 13.49 27.88
N SER A 303 -45.08 12.81 27.02
CA SER A 303 -46.19 11.93 27.44
C SER A 303 -45.74 10.46 27.39
N GLY A 304 -45.84 9.80 28.54
CA GLY A 304 -45.27 8.48 28.78
C GLY A 304 -46.08 7.34 28.19
N GLU A 305 -45.53 6.68 27.17
CA GLU A 305 -45.73 5.26 26.92
C GLU A 305 -44.37 4.62 26.61
N ARG A 306 -44.08 3.48 27.26
CA ARG A 306 -42.81 2.76 27.15
C ARG A 306 -42.50 2.41 25.69
N LYS A 307 -41.58 3.14 25.06
CA LYS A 307 -40.97 2.76 23.79
C LYS A 307 -39.70 1.95 24.02
N VAL A 308 -39.68 0.78 23.41
CA VAL A 308 -38.50 -0.04 23.10
C VAL A 308 -37.37 0.87 22.62
N VAL A 309 -36.18 0.70 23.20
CA VAL A 309 -34.99 1.48 22.84
C VAL A 309 -34.56 1.13 21.42
N THR A 310 -34.95 1.95 20.45
CA THR A 310 -34.41 1.90 19.09
C THR A 310 -33.16 2.78 19.03
N ILE A 311 -31.98 2.15 19.03
CA ILE A 311 -30.70 2.82 18.78
C ILE A 311 -30.64 3.17 17.28
N LYS A 312 -30.85 4.45 16.93
CA LYS A 312 -30.76 4.92 15.53
C LYS A 312 -29.30 5.05 15.10
N GLY A 313 -28.99 4.31 14.04
CA GLY A 313 -27.64 4.00 13.54
C GLY A 313 -26.79 5.17 13.07
N LYS A 314 -25.48 5.03 13.30
CA LYS A 314 -24.41 5.67 12.50
C LYS A 314 -23.17 4.79 12.25
N LYS A 315 -22.99 3.62 12.91
CA LYS A 315 -21.84 2.73 12.65
C LYS A 315 -22.06 1.63 11.59
N TYR A 316 -23.26 1.07 11.46
CA TYR A 316 -23.53 -0.04 10.52
C TYR A 316 -23.54 0.38 9.05
N ASP A 317 -23.90 1.64 8.80
CA ASP A 317 -24.13 2.19 7.46
C ASP A 317 -22.81 2.47 6.72
N PHE A 318 -21.72 2.74 7.45
CA PHE A 318 -20.40 2.99 6.87
C PHE A 318 -19.77 1.71 6.31
N LEU A 319 -19.67 0.66 7.14
CA LEU A 319 -19.10 -0.63 6.73
C LEU A 319 -19.91 -1.24 5.58
N GLY A 320 -21.25 -1.21 5.69
CA GLY A 320 -22.16 -1.65 4.63
C GLY A 320 -21.91 -0.94 3.30
N ARG A 321 -21.91 0.40 3.27
CA ARG A 321 -21.69 1.17 2.03
C ARG A 321 -20.33 0.88 1.38
N ARG A 322 -19.27 0.75 2.17
CA ARG A 322 -17.93 0.45 1.63
C ARG A 322 -17.81 -0.99 1.12
N ALA A 323 -18.43 -1.95 1.80
CA ALA A 323 -18.49 -3.33 1.34
C ALA A 323 -19.26 -3.44 0.02
N TRP A 324 -20.40 -2.76 -0.09
CA TRP A 324 -21.16 -2.67 -1.33
C TRP A 324 -20.33 -2.06 -2.46
N PHE A 325 -19.61 -0.96 -2.19
CA PHE A 325 -18.73 -0.34 -3.18
C PHE A 325 -17.69 -1.33 -3.73
N VAL A 326 -17.03 -2.09 -2.86
CA VAL A 326 -16.03 -3.08 -3.26
C VAL A 326 -16.66 -4.20 -4.10
N LEU A 327 -17.77 -4.79 -3.63
CA LEU A 327 -18.45 -5.88 -4.34
C LEU A 327 -18.99 -5.43 -5.71
N HIS A 328 -19.56 -4.24 -5.79
CA HIS A 328 -20.01 -3.66 -7.06
C HIS A 328 -18.85 -3.33 -7.99
N SER A 329 -17.70 -2.89 -7.46
CA SER A 329 -16.51 -2.64 -8.28
C SER A 329 -15.98 -3.91 -8.92
N PHE A 330 -15.93 -5.02 -8.16
CA PHE A 330 -15.57 -6.32 -8.71
C PHE A 330 -16.54 -6.80 -9.78
N ALA A 331 -17.85 -6.66 -9.56
CA ALA A 331 -18.84 -7.04 -10.55
C ALA A 331 -18.74 -6.19 -11.83
N ALA A 332 -18.64 -4.87 -11.70
CA ALA A 332 -18.57 -3.94 -12.83
C ALA A 332 -17.28 -4.07 -13.67
N LYS A 333 -16.19 -4.52 -13.05
CA LYS A 333 -14.88 -4.75 -13.71
C LYS A 333 -14.58 -6.22 -14.01
N TYR A 334 -15.53 -7.11 -13.75
CA TYR A 334 -15.37 -8.52 -14.07
C TYR A 334 -15.29 -8.72 -15.60
N PRO A 335 -14.51 -9.70 -16.10
CA PRO A 335 -14.41 -9.91 -17.55
C PRO A 335 -15.74 -10.36 -18.16
N ASP A 336 -16.05 -9.91 -19.38
CA ASP A 336 -17.19 -10.41 -20.15
C ASP A 336 -17.05 -11.90 -20.49
N ASN A 337 -15.81 -12.39 -20.63
CA ASN A 337 -15.48 -13.80 -20.87
C ASN A 337 -14.37 -14.26 -19.89
N PRO A 338 -14.73 -14.59 -18.64
CA PRO A 338 -13.79 -14.86 -17.55
C PRO A 338 -13.14 -16.25 -17.65
N SER A 339 -11.88 -16.35 -17.23
CA SER A 339 -11.18 -17.64 -17.12
C SER A 339 -11.72 -18.45 -15.93
N GLU A 340 -11.47 -19.77 -15.90
CA GLU A 340 -11.83 -20.61 -14.73
C GLU A 340 -11.13 -20.15 -13.44
N SER A 341 -9.96 -19.52 -13.55
CA SER A 341 -9.29 -18.87 -12.43
C SER A 341 -10.08 -17.66 -11.91
N ASP A 342 -10.57 -16.80 -12.81
CA ASP A 342 -11.37 -15.62 -12.44
C ASP A 342 -12.69 -16.04 -11.77
N LYS A 343 -13.36 -17.06 -12.34
CA LYS A 343 -14.58 -17.65 -11.77
C LYS A 343 -14.34 -18.22 -10.38
N THR A 344 -13.22 -18.91 -10.17
CA THR A 344 -12.84 -19.46 -8.87
C THR A 344 -12.53 -18.34 -7.87
N ALA A 345 -11.78 -17.34 -8.29
CA ALA A 345 -11.39 -16.20 -7.46
C ALA A 345 -12.60 -15.41 -6.97
N ILE A 346 -13.56 -15.09 -7.85
CA ILE A 346 -14.73 -14.29 -7.46
C ILE A 346 -15.70 -15.08 -6.57
N ARG A 347 -15.90 -16.38 -6.81
CA ARG A 347 -16.66 -17.26 -5.91
C ARG A 347 -16.01 -17.35 -4.54
N GLY A 348 -14.68 -17.49 -4.51
CA GLY A 348 -13.87 -17.48 -3.29
C GLY A 348 -14.00 -16.17 -2.53
N LEU A 349 -13.91 -15.03 -3.23
CA LEU A 349 -14.06 -13.70 -2.65
C LEU A 349 -15.42 -13.52 -1.97
N ILE A 350 -16.51 -13.81 -2.68
CA ILE A 350 -17.88 -13.64 -2.16
C ILE A 350 -18.14 -14.58 -0.97
N THR A 351 -17.65 -15.82 -1.06
CA THR A 351 -17.74 -16.79 0.04
C THR A 351 -16.94 -16.33 1.27
N ALA A 352 -15.73 -15.81 1.06
CA ALA A 352 -14.89 -15.27 2.12
C ALA A 352 -15.53 -14.04 2.77
N PHE A 353 -16.15 -13.15 1.98
CA PHE A 353 -17.00 -12.07 2.51
C PHE A 353 -18.11 -12.63 3.39
N GLY A 354 -18.82 -13.65 2.92
CA GLY A 354 -19.81 -14.38 3.71
C GLY A 354 -19.26 -15.02 4.99
N GLN A 355 -17.96 -15.22 5.18
CA GLN A 355 -17.38 -15.84 6.39
C GLN A 355 -16.69 -14.84 7.32
N LEU A 356 -16.09 -13.80 6.76
CA LEU A 356 -15.18 -12.89 7.46
C LEU A 356 -15.79 -11.51 7.70
N TYR A 357 -16.97 -11.23 7.15
CA TYR A 357 -17.57 -9.90 7.29
C TYR A 357 -17.80 -9.52 8.77
N PRO A 358 -17.28 -8.37 9.25
CA PRO A 358 -17.25 -8.05 10.68
C PRO A 358 -18.62 -7.95 11.35
N CYS A 359 -19.66 -7.58 10.60
CA CYS A 359 -21.02 -7.57 11.12
C CYS A 359 -21.60 -8.98 11.11
N LYS A 360 -21.70 -9.59 12.30
CA LYS A 360 -22.27 -10.95 12.48
C LYS A 360 -23.63 -11.14 11.80
N LEU A 361 -24.51 -10.15 11.89
CA LEU A 361 -25.85 -10.20 11.30
C LEU A 361 -25.79 -10.18 9.77
N CYS A 362 -25.04 -9.25 9.18
CA CYS A 362 -24.84 -9.18 7.73
C CYS A 362 -24.14 -10.42 7.18
N ARG A 363 -23.18 -10.97 7.93
CA ARG A 363 -22.47 -12.20 7.58
C ARG A 363 -23.41 -13.39 7.50
N THR A 364 -24.17 -13.65 8.57
CA THR A 364 -25.15 -14.74 8.61
C THR A 364 -26.20 -14.56 7.53
N HIS A 365 -26.64 -13.32 7.30
CA HIS A 365 -27.57 -13.00 6.23
C HIS A 365 -27.02 -13.37 4.85
N LEU A 366 -25.81 -12.90 4.49
CA LEU A 366 -25.19 -13.23 3.20
C LEU A 366 -24.98 -14.74 3.03
N GLN A 367 -24.59 -15.48 4.08
CA GLN A 367 -24.48 -16.94 4.03
C GLN A 367 -25.82 -17.64 3.76
N GLN A 368 -26.92 -17.09 4.27
CA GLN A 368 -28.27 -17.60 3.98
C GLN A 368 -28.63 -17.34 2.52
N GLN A 369 -28.39 -16.12 2.04
CA GLN A 369 -28.69 -15.74 0.65
C GLN A 369 -27.88 -16.55 -0.38
N LEU A 370 -26.63 -16.89 -0.08
CA LEU A 370 -25.81 -17.77 -0.92
C LEU A 370 -26.32 -19.22 -1.01
N ARG A 371 -27.21 -19.63 -0.09
CA ARG A 371 -27.84 -20.96 -0.05
C ARG A 371 -29.32 -20.90 -0.43
N ASP A 372 -29.84 -19.71 -0.68
CA ASP A 372 -31.23 -19.48 -1.00
C ASP A 372 -31.54 -20.06 -2.40
N PRO A 373 -32.66 -20.76 -2.60
CA PRO A 373 -33.01 -21.34 -3.90
C PRO A 373 -33.30 -20.31 -4.99
N GLU A 374 -33.69 -19.09 -4.64
CA GLU A 374 -34.04 -18.03 -5.59
C GLU A 374 -32.81 -17.18 -5.98
N LEU A 375 -31.95 -16.79 -5.03
CA LEU A 375 -30.72 -16.04 -5.34
C LEU A 375 -29.52 -16.96 -5.69
N GLY A 376 -29.29 -17.98 -4.86
CA GLY A 376 -28.23 -18.96 -5.06
C GLY A 376 -26.79 -18.42 -5.00
N PRO A 377 -25.80 -19.25 -5.38
CA PRO A 377 -24.40 -18.82 -5.47
C PRO A 377 -24.21 -17.76 -6.58
N PRO A 378 -23.13 -16.97 -6.53
CA PRO A 378 -22.89 -15.95 -7.54
C PRO A 378 -22.78 -16.56 -8.94
N ARG A 379 -23.51 -15.97 -9.88
CA ARG A 379 -23.42 -16.25 -11.31
C ARG A 379 -22.19 -15.53 -11.86
N VAL A 380 -21.25 -16.26 -12.44
CA VAL A 380 -19.88 -15.77 -12.72
C VAL A 380 -19.41 -16.11 -14.12
N ASP A 381 -20.31 -16.54 -15.00
CA ASP A 381 -19.95 -16.92 -16.37
C ASP A 381 -19.75 -15.72 -17.28
N SER A 382 -20.22 -14.53 -16.87
CA SER A 382 -19.90 -13.25 -17.53
C SER A 382 -20.00 -12.08 -16.55
N ARG A 383 -19.47 -10.91 -16.95
CA ARG A 383 -19.68 -9.64 -16.25
C ARG A 383 -21.15 -9.33 -16.01
N GLU A 384 -21.97 -9.50 -17.05
CA GLU A 384 -23.40 -9.23 -17.04
C GLU A 384 -24.10 -10.07 -15.96
N GLU A 385 -23.88 -11.39 -15.96
CA GLU A 385 -24.52 -12.29 -15.02
C GLU A 385 -24.16 -11.98 -13.56
N LEU A 386 -22.88 -11.69 -13.31
CA LEU A 386 -22.40 -11.32 -11.96
C LEU A 386 -22.98 -9.99 -11.51
N THR A 387 -23.09 -9.04 -12.42
CA THR A 387 -23.60 -7.70 -12.18
C THR A 387 -25.10 -7.72 -11.88
N VAL A 388 -25.89 -8.51 -12.63
CA VAL A 388 -27.30 -8.75 -12.35
C VAL A 388 -27.48 -9.46 -11.02
N TRP A 389 -26.70 -10.52 -10.74
CA TRP A 389 -26.74 -11.23 -9.46
C TRP A 389 -26.45 -10.29 -8.27
N MET A 390 -25.49 -9.39 -8.41
CA MET A 390 -25.17 -8.39 -7.37
C MET A 390 -26.32 -7.40 -7.15
N CYS A 391 -27.03 -7.01 -8.20
CA CYS A 391 -28.24 -6.20 -8.08
C CYS A 391 -29.36 -6.95 -7.34
N GLU A 392 -29.59 -8.22 -7.66
CA GLU A 392 -30.59 -9.05 -6.99
C GLU A 392 -30.28 -9.20 -5.50
N LEU A 393 -29.02 -9.48 -5.14
CA LEU A 393 -28.57 -9.50 -3.75
C LEU A 393 -28.84 -8.18 -3.03
N HIS A 394 -28.59 -7.05 -3.70
CA HIS A 394 -28.89 -5.72 -3.15
C HIS A 394 -30.40 -5.50 -2.96
N ASN A 395 -31.23 -6.00 -3.88
CA ASN A 395 -32.68 -5.94 -3.76
C ASN A 395 -33.23 -6.78 -2.60
N VAL A 396 -32.66 -7.95 -2.34
CA VAL A 396 -33.00 -8.73 -1.14
C VAL A 396 -32.73 -7.90 0.12
N VAL A 397 -31.54 -7.30 0.22
CA VAL A 397 -31.20 -6.45 1.36
C VAL A 397 -32.08 -5.18 1.41
N ASN A 398 -32.45 -4.60 0.27
CA ASN A 398 -33.37 -3.47 0.23
C ASN A 398 -34.77 -3.86 0.71
N ALA A 399 -35.26 -5.04 0.33
CA ALA A 399 -36.53 -5.58 0.81
C ALA A 399 -36.54 -5.70 2.35
N ASP A 400 -35.49 -6.31 2.92
CA ASP A 400 -35.34 -6.49 4.36
C ASP A 400 -35.27 -5.16 5.12
N LEU A 401 -34.72 -4.12 4.49
CA LEU A 401 -34.60 -2.77 5.04
C LEU A 401 -35.82 -1.88 4.73
N GLY A 402 -36.83 -2.39 4.03
CA GLY A 402 -38.00 -1.61 3.60
C GLY A 402 -37.66 -0.47 2.62
N LYS A 403 -36.60 -0.64 1.83
CA LYS A 403 -36.15 0.31 0.80
C LYS A 403 -36.72 -0.04 -0.57
N PRO A 404 -36.83 0.94 -1.50
CA PRO A 404 -37.23 0.67 -2.87
C PRO A 404 -36.26 -0.30 -3.56
N GLN A 405 -36.81 -1.28 -4.26
CA GLN A 405 -36.04 -2.22 -5.08
C GLN A 405 -35.73 -1.59 -6.45
N GLN A 406 -34.60 -1.97 -7.01
CA GLN A 406 -34.15 -1.55 -8.35
C GLN A 406 -34.56 -2.59 -9.39
N ASP A 407 -34.72 -2.16 -10.64
CA ASP A 407 -34.95 -3.08 -11.75
C ASP A 407 -33.62 -3.69 -12.22
N CYS A 408 -33.36 -4.96 -11.88
CA CYS A 408 -32.11 -5.66 -12.17
C CYS A 408 -32.00 -6.14 -13.63
N ASN A 409 -32.32 -5.27 -14.58
CA ASN A 409 -32.08 -5.48 -16.00
C ASN A 409 -30.62 -5.14 -16.32
N ALA A 410 -29.89 -6.07 -16.94
CA ALA A 410 -28.50 -5.91 -17.39
C ALA A 410 -28.19 -4.52 -17.99
N PHE A 411 -29.01 -4.04 -18.92
CA PHE A 411 -28.84 -2.73 -19.56
C PHE A 411 -28.96 -1.55 -18.57
N LYS A 412 -29.90 -1.62 -17.63
CA LYS A 412 -30.07 -0.58 -16.60
C LYS A 412 -28.97 -0.62 -15.56
N VAL A 413 -28.49 -1.82 -15.25
CA VAL A 413 -27.43 -2.04 -14.28
C VAL A 413 -26.08 -1.59 -14.86
N ASP A 414 -25.80 -1.89 -16.12
CA ASP A 414 -24.64 -1.34 -16.85
C ASP A 414 -24.70 0.18 -16.89
N LEU A 415 -25.86 0.78 -17.19
CA LEU A 415 -26.03 2.23 -17.14
C LEU A 415 -25.81 2.80 -15.73
N MET A 416 -26.14 2.08 -14.67
CA MET A 416 -25.91 2.50 -13.29
C MET A 416 -24.42 2.53 -12.92
N TYR A 417 -23.63 1.58 -13.45
CA TYR A 417 -22.18 1.50 -13.21
C TYR A 417 -21.33 2.27 -14.24
N LEU A 418 -21.89 2.56 -15.42
CA LEU A 418 -21.30 3.43 -16.44
C LEU A 418 -21.59 4.90 -16.20
N LYS A 419 -22.73 5.23 -15.55
CA LYS A 419 -23.07 6.63 -15.31
C LYS A 419 -22.15 7.30 -14.32
N ASP A 420 -21.81 6.68 -13.19
CA ASP A 420 -20.93 7.31 -12.22
C ASP A 420 -20.33 6.25 -11.27
N CYS A 421 -19.02 6.02 -11.37
CA CYS A 421 -18.25 5.81 -10.15
C CYS A 421 -18.49 7.06 -9.30
N GLY A 422 -19.43 7.02 -8.34
CA GLY A 422 -19.86 8.18 -7.54
C GLY A 422 -18.78 8.84 -6.65
N GLU A 423 -17.50 8.52 -6.85
CA GLU A 423 -16.34 9.23 -6.29
C GLU A 423 -15.31 9.68 -7.37
N CYS A 424 -15.60 9.46 -8.66
CA CYS A 424 -14.73 9.81 -9.79
C CYS A 424 -15.17 11.08 -10.55
N GLU A 425 -16.13 11.86 -10.04
CA GLU A 425 -16.51 13.14 -10.64
C GLU A 425 -15.44 14.22 -10.37
N VAL A 426 -14.49 14.36 -11.30
CA VAL A 426 -13.86 15.65 -11.56
C VAL A 426 -14.95 16.55 -12.16
N LYS A 427 -15.33 17.63 -11.46
CA LYS A 427 -16.35 18.59 -11.93
C LYS A 427 -16.08 19.02 -13.38
N LYS A 428 -17.01 18.71 -14.30
CA LYS A 428 -17.04 19.29 -15.64
C LYS A 428 -17.35 20.80 -15.54
N PRO A 429 -16.61 21.69 -16.23
CA PRO A 429 -17.10 23.05 -16.44
C PRO A 429 -18.29 23.00 -17.40
N ALA A 430 -19.37 23.71 -17.07
CA ALA A 430 -20.52 23.82 -17.96
C ALA A 430 -20.13 24.56 -19.25
N LEU A 431 -20.19 23.86 -20.39
CA LEU A 431 -20.30 24.51 -21.70
C LEU A 431 -21.80 24.67 -21.99
N GLU A 432 -22.29 25.91 -21.95
CA GLU A 432 -23.53 26.27 -22.62
C GLU A 432 -23.23 26.41 -24.12
N VAL A 433 -23.66 25.43 -24.93
CA VAL A 433 -23.86 25.64 -26.36
C VAL A 433 -25.08 24.84 -26.79
N GLY A 434 -26.07 25.54 -27.34
CA GLY A 434 -27.28 24.96 -27.90
C GLY A 434 -27.10 24.40 -29.31
N LEU A 435 -28.16 23.72 -29.75
CA LEU A 435 -28.49 23.20 -31.09
C LEU A 435 -28.13 21.73 -31.39
N GLU A 436 -29.19 20.93 -31.34
CA GLU A 436 -29.73 20.02 -32.37
C GLU A 436 -28.75 19.22 -33.26
N GLY A 437 -28.82 17.89 -33.12
CA GLY A 437 -28.28 16.92 -34.08
C GLY A 437 -27.89 15.60 -33.42
N GLU A 438 -28.61 14.53 -33.74
CA GLU A 438 -28.39 13.16 -33.28
C GLU A 438 -26.96 12.67 -33.59
N THR A 439 -26.26 12.09 -32.61
CA THR A 439 -25.21 11.08 -32.86
C THR A 439 -25.18 10.03 -31.75
N THR A 440 -25.11 8.77 -32.19
CA THR A 440 -24.93 7.52 -31.47
C THR A 440 -23.47 7.34 -31.02
N ASP A 441 -23.24 7.19 -29.70
CA ASP A 441 -22.28 6.35 -28.91
C ASP A 441 -20.87 5.99 -29.49
N PRO A 442 -19.79 5.60 -28.73
CA PRO A 442 -19.75 5.30 -27.29
C PRO A 442 -18.40 5.50 -26.52
N TYR A 443 -18.44 5.27 -25.20
CA TYR A 443 -17.36 4.88 -24.25
C TYR A 443 -16.03 5.65 -24.17
N TYR A 444 -15.89 6.42 -23.07
CA TYR A 444 -14.62 6.90 -22.54
C TYR A 444 -13.90 5.77 -21.77
N VAL A 445 -12.72 5.38 -22.24
CA VAL A 445 -11.86 4.34 -21.66
C VAL A 445 -10.82 5.03 -20.74
N GLY A 446 -10.93 4.83 -19.43
CA GLY A 446 -9.98 5.36 -18.44
C GLY A 446 -8.66 4.57 -18.38
N PRO A 447 -7.62 5.12 -17.72
CA PRO A 447 -6.21 4.72 -17.91
C PRO A 447 -5.75 3.45 -17.18
N TRP A 448 -6.64 2.49 -16.90
CA TRP A 448 -6.33 1.33 -16.06
C TRP A 448 -6.94 0.00 -16.51
N ASP A 449 -7.02 -0.28 -17.81
CA ASP A 449 -7.38 -1.64 -18.27
C ASP A 449 -6.36 -2.21 -19.27
N ALA A 450 -5.75 -3.33 -18.85
CA ALA A 450 -5.27 -4.46 -19.66
C ALA A 450 -4.13 -4.28 -20.70
N MET A 451 -2.93 -3.85 -20.27
CA MET A 451 -1.71 -4.05 -21.08
C MET A 451 -0.43 -4.43 -20.30
N ILE A 452 -0.51 -4.65 -18.98
CA ILE A 452 0.66 -5.04 -18.16
C ILE A 452 0.90 -6.57 -18.13
N TYR A 453 -0.07 -7.39 -18.54
CA TYR A 453 0.06 -8.86 -18.48
C TYR A 453 -0.01 -9.59 -19.83
N GLY A 454 0.36 -8.92 -20.93
CA GLY A 454 0.62 -9.66 -22.16
C GLY A 454 1.07 -8.80 -23.31
N ARG A 455 2.36 -8.91 -23.67
CA ARG A 455 2.86 -9.01 -25.05
C ARG A 455 4.41 -9.07 -25.07
N GLY A 456 4.93 -9.96 -25.92
CA GLY A 456 6.32 -10.46 -25.91
C GLY A 456 7.37 -9.61 -26.65
N ASP A 457 8.55 -10.21 -26.78
CA ASP A 457 9.88 -9.61 -27.07
C ASP A 457 10.06 -8.82 -28.38
N ASP A 458 9.06 -8.77 -29.26
CA ASP A 458 9.22 -8.21 -30.61
C ASP A 458 9.18 -6.67 -30.70
N MET A 459 8.67 -5.97 -29.67
CA MET A 459 8.54 -4.50 -29.69
C MET A 459 9.80 -3.75 -29.21
N LEU A 460 10.68 -4.39 -28.42
CA LEU A 460 11.94 -3.75 -28.00
C LEU A 460 12.89 -3.50 -29.18
N ASN A 461 12.74 -4.27 -30.27
CA ASN A 461 13.53 -4.11 -31.48
C ASN A 461 12.98 -3.05 -32.45
N SER A 462 11.73 -2.56 -32.29
CA SER A 462 11.14 -1.58 -33.21
C SER A 462 11.37 -0.12 -32.80
N LEU A 463 11.99 0.14 -31.64
CA LEU A 463 12.26 1.49 -31.15
C LEU A 463 13.58 2.10 -31.66
N LEU A 464 14.37 1.37 -32.45
CA LEU A 464 15.71 1.80 -32.86
C LEU A 464 15.89 2.08 -34.35
N THR A 465 14.87 1.88 -35.19
CA THR A 465 15.03 2.08 -36.63
C THR A 465 13.78 2.68 -37.27
N GLU A 466 13.99 3.89 -37.79
CA GLU A 466 13.19 4.62 -38.77
C GLU A 466 12.10 5.56 -38.23
N GLY A 467 12.26 6.83 -38.59
CA GLY A 467 11.43 7.94 -38.16
C GLY A 467 10.06 7.89 -38.80
N GLU A 468 9.04 7.88 -37.95
CA GLU A 468 7.67 8.16 -38.34
C GLU A 468 7.13 9.36 -37.57
N LEU A 469 6.18 10.03 -38.24
CA LEU A 469 5.77 11.40 -38.01
C LEU A 469 5.00 11.57 -36.70
N TRP A 470 5.32 12.65 -35.99
CA TRP A 470 4.55 13.12 -34.83
C TRP A 470 3.14 13.50 -35.29
N ASP A 471 2.12 12.76 -34.84
CA ASP A 471 0.73 13.12 -35.12
C ASP A 471 0.26 14.27 -34.19
N ALA A 472 -0.94 14.80 -34.44
CA ALA A 472 -1.48 15.91 -33.64
C ALA A 472 -1.75 15.53 -32.16
N ARG A 473 -1.89 14.22 -31.88
CA ARG A 473 -2.07 13.63 -30.56
C ARG A 473 -0.73 13.54 -29.82
N ASP A 474 0.32 13.08 -30.49
CA ASP A 474 1.68 13.05 -29.94
C ASP A 474 2.14 14.46 -29.52
N LEU A 475 1.82 15.46 -30.35
CA LEU A 475 2.12 16.87 -30.04
C LEU A 475 1.24 17.45 -28.92
N ALA A 476 -0.01 16.99 -28.75
CA ALA A 476 -0.89 17.44 -27.68
C ALA A 476 -0.45 16.86 -26.32
N ASP A 477 -0.14 15.56 -26.28
CA ASP A 477 0.39 14.88 -25.10
C ASP A 477 1.75 15.47 -24.69
N LEU A 478 2.59 15.83 -25.67
CA LEU A 478 3.85 16.53 -25.42
C LEU A 478 3.63 17.94 -24.83
N VAL A 479 2.61 18.69 -25.28
CA VAL A 479 2.29 20.02 -24.75
C VAL A 479 1.74 19.96 -23.33
N ASP A 480 0.94 18.95 -23.00
CA ASP A 480 0.45 18.73 -21.63
C ASP A 480 1.60 18.25 -20.71
N ALA A 481 2.48 17.39 -21.22
CA ALA A 481 3.74 17.06 -20.55
C ALA A 481 4.64 18.29 -20.37
N MET A 482 4.64 19.26 -21.30
CA MET A 482 5.34 20.54 -21.15
C MET A 482 4.70 21.46 -20.10
N GLU A 483 3.39 21.35 -19.86
CA GLU A 483 2.71 22.09 -18.80
C GLU A 483 3.14 21.59 -17.41
N VAL A 484 3.37 20.27 -17.30
CA VAL A 484 4.01 19.62 -16.15
C VAL A 484 5.50 19.99 -16.05
N MET A 485 6.26 19.86 -17.14
CA MET A 485 7.70 20.19 -17.15
C MET A 485 7.98 21.67 -16.92
N LYS A 486 7.11 22.58 -17.34
CA LYS A 486 7.21 24.00 -16.98
C LYS A 486 7.09 24.22 -15.47
N ARG A 487 6.20 23.46 -14.84
CA ARG A 487 5.97 23.52 -13.40
C ARG A 487 7.20 23.06 -12.62
N TRP A 488 7.99 22.15 -13.23
CA TRP A 488 9.20 21.58 -12.63
C TRP A 488 10.50 22.30 -13.04
N PHE A 489 10.64 22.71 -14.32
CA PHE A 489 11.89 23.17 -14.94
C PHE A 489 11.84 24.59 -15.54
N ARG A 490 10.69 25.30 -15.45
CA ARG A 490 10.50 26.69 -15.94
C ARG A 490 10.90 26.93 -17.41
N THR A 491 10.85 25.92 -18.26
CA THR A 491 11.40 25.91 -19.62
C THR A 491 10.58 26.67 -20.67
N PHE A 492 9.27 26.87 -20.49
CA PHE A 492 8.40 27.58 -21.44
C PHE A 492 7.49 28.61 -20.77
N SER A 493 7.34 29.79 -21.38
CA SER A 493 6.45 30.83 -20.86
C SER A 493 4.96 30.50 -21.09
N LYS A 494 4.04 31.13 -20.33
CA LYS A 494 2.58 30.97 -20.56
C LYS A 494 2.17 31.42 -21.96
N LYS A 495 2.84 32.44 -22.51
CA LYS A 495 2.55 32.99 -23.83
C LYS A 495 3.00 32.06 -24.96
N GLU A 496 4.13 31.37 -24.78
CA GLU A 496 4.61 30.37 -25.74
C GLU A 496 3.72 29.13 -25.77
N ILE A 497 3.34 28.58 -24.61
CA ILE A 497 2.41 27.44 -24.54
C ILE A 497 1.07 27.78 -25.19
N LYS A 498 0.54 28.99 -24.94
CA LYS A 498 -0.69 29.43 -25.59
C LYS A 498 -0.55 29.48 -27.12
N ARG A 499 0.56 30.01 -27.63
CA ARG A 499 0.84 30.05 -29.07
C ARG A 499 1.01 28.65 -29.67
N MET A 500 1.60 27.71 -28.93
CA MET A 500 1.72 26.30 -29.34
C MET A 500 0.35 25.61 -29.41
N LYS A 501 -0.52 25.84 -28.40
CA LYS A 501 -1.92 25.36 -28.42
C LYS A 501 -2.70 25.95 -29.61
N GLU A 502 -2.44 27.20 -29.97
CA GLU A 502 -3.04 27.82 -31.17
C GLU A 502 -2.53 27.18 -32.49
N ILE A 503 -1.23 26.87 -32.59
CA ILE A 503 -0.65 26.16 -33.76
C ILE A 503 -1.16 24.71 -33.85
N LEU A 504 -1.39 24.04 -32.72
CA LEU A 504 -2.00 22.71 -32.69
C LEU A 504 -3.42 22.71 -33.27
N VAL A 505 -4.23 23.69 -32.87
CA VAL A 505 -5.64 23.77 -33.28
C VAL A 505 -5.79 24.33 -34.69
N LYS A 506 -4.99 25.34 -35.06
CA LYS A 506 -5.21 26.13 -36.29
C LYS A 506 -4.03 26.15 -37.26
N GLY A 507 -2.85 25.72 -36.84
CA GLY A 507 -1.63 25.78 -37.65
C GLY A 507 -1.56 24.67 -38.70
N GLY A 508 -0.90 24.98 -39.82
CA GLY A 508 -0.65 24.02 -40.89
C GLY A 508 0.41 22.98 -40.53
N LYS A 509 0.57 21.95 -41.37
CA LYS A 509 1.54 20.85 -41.15
C LYS A 509 2.98 21.38 -40.93
N GLU A 510 3.41 22.34 -41.75
CA GLU A 510 4.75 22.94 -41.66
C GLU A 510 4.99 23.71 -40.34
N GLU A 511 3.96 24.39 -39.83
CA GLU A 511 4.03 25.11 -38.55
C GLU A 511 4.09 24.15 -37.35
N ARG A 512 3.36 23.03 -37.42
CA ARG A 512 3.39 21.98 -36.39
C ARG A 512 4.73 21.24 -36.36
N GLU A 513 5.31 20.94 -37.52
CA GLU A 513 6.65 20.34 -37.61
C GLU A 513 7.74 21.30 -37.11
N GLY A 514 7.66 22.59 -37.47
CA GLY A 514 8.56 23.62 -36.94
C GLY A 514 8.45 23.78 -35.41
N MET A 515 7.24 23.66 -34.86
CA MET A 515 6.99 23.65 -33.43
C MET A 515 7.59 22.40 -32.74
N GLY A 516 7.37 21.20 -33.29
CA GLY A 516 7.94 19.95 -32.77
C GLY A 516 9.48 19.99 -32.70
N ARG A 517 10.14 20.47 -33.76
CA ARG A 517 11.61 20.64 -33.78
C ARG A 517 12.10 21.58 -32.67
N ARG A 518 11.43 22.71 -32.47
CA ARG A 518 11.79 23.69 -31.43
C ARG A 518 11.56 23.16 -30.01
N ILE A 519 10.54 22.33 -29.81
CA ILE A 519 10.29 21.66 -28.52
C ILE A 519 11.42 20.67 -28.23
N GLY A 520 11.79 19.84 -29.21
CA GLY A 520 12.90 18.89 -29.07
C GLY A 520 14.23 19.55 -28.69
N GLU A 521 14.57 20.69 -29.30
CA GLU A 521 15.79 21.45 -28.97
C GLU A 521 15.81 21.98 -27.53
N VAL A 522 14.68 22.49 -27.02
CA VAL A 522 14.60 23.06 -25.67
C VAL A 522 14.60 21.97 -24.61
N VAL A 523 13.89 20.86 -24.84
CA VAL A 523 13.88 19.71 -23.93
C VAL A 523 15.26 19.05 -23.89
N GLY A 524 15.92 18.88 -25.05
CA GLY A 524 17.29 18.36 -25.12
C GLY A 524 18.28 19.20 -24.31
N LYS A 525 18.19 20.54 -24.38
CA LYS A 525 19.05 21.44 -23.57
C LYS A 525 18.73 21.39 -22.08
N ALA A 526 17.45 21.27 -21.71
CA ALA A 526 17.05 21.16 -20.30
C ALA A 526 17.58 19.86 -19.67
N LEU A 527 17.53 18.74 -20.40
CA LEU A 527 18.03 17.44 -19.94
C LEU A 527 19.57 17.38 -19.84
N GLN A 528 20.29 18.13 -20.68
CA GLN A 528 21.75 18.26 -20.58
C GLN A 528 22.22 19.08 -19.36
N GLY A 529 21.33 19.90 -18.77
CA GLY A 529 21.62 20.76 -17.61
C GLY A 529 21.17 20.22 -16.25
N ILE A 530 20.60 19.00 -16.20
CA ILE A 530 20.23 18.36 -14.94
C ILE A 530 21.49 17.77 -14.31
N ASP A 531 22.03 18.49 -13.32
CA ASP A 531 23.06 17.96 -12.44
C ASP A 531 22.51 16.74 -11.70
N LYS A 532 23.20 15.61 -11.83
CA LYS A 532 22.71 14.29 -11.41
C LYS A 532 22.65 14.11 -9.89
N GLU A 533 23.10 15.10 -9.12
CA GLU A 533 23.17 15.04 -7.65
C GLU A 533 21.91 15.55 -6.94
N GLY A 534 21.01 16.28 -7.60
CA GLY A 534 19.89 16.96 -6.93
C GLY A 534 18.56 16.20 -6.80
N LEU A 535 18.45 14.99 -7.34
CA LEU A 535 17.18 14.25 -7.45
C LEU A 535 17.00 13.09 -6.45
N TRP A 536 17.92 12.93 -5.50
CA TRP A 536 17.82 12.00 -4.37
C TRP A 536 17.84 12.73 -3.03
N GLY A 537 16.97 13.71 -2.85
CA GLY A 537 16.74 14.44 -1.59
C GLY A 537 15.32 14.27 -1.09
#